data_AF-A0A6P1YDA1-F1
#
_entry.id   AF-A0A6P1YDA1-F1
#
_cell.length_a   1.000
_cell.length_b   1.000
_cell.length_c   1.000
_cell.angle_alpha   90.00
_cell.angle_beta   90.00
_cell.angle_gamma   90.00
#
_symmetry.space_group_name_H-M   'P 1'
#
loop_
_entity.id
_entity.type
_entity.pdbx_description
1 polymer ?
#
loop_
_entity_poly.entity_id
_entity_poly.type
_entity_poly.pdbx_seq_one_letter_code
_entity_poly.pdbx_strand_id
1 'polypeptide(L)' 'MLYKGILFILIGAFLIIYEKYDIKKIIKDRIFLIKEDFVYDSYYEIKLFLGIFSIIVGIFSIINYIVY' A
#
# COMPACT_ATOMS: atom_id res chain seq x y z
N MET A 1 20.40 2.79 1.08
CA MET A 1 19.17 2.38 0.34
C MET A 1 18.04 1.94 1.26
N LEU A 2 18.34 1.47 2.47
CA LEU A 2 17.36 1.00 3.46
C LEU A 2 16.13 1.92 3.65
N TYR A 3 16.35 3.21 3.94
CA TYR A 3 15.24 4.14 4.19
C TYR A 3 14.29 4.28 3.00
N LYS A 4 14.83 4.23 1.77
CA LYS A 4 14.02 4.27 0.53
C LYS A 4 13.19 2.99 0.40
N GLY A 5 13.79 1.83 0.69
CA GLY A 5 13.09 0.55 0.66
C GLY A 5 11.93 0.49 1.67
N ILE A 6 12.16 0.97 2.90
CA ILE A 6 11.12 1.08 3.92
C ILE A 6 9.99 2.02 3.45
N LEU A 7 10.34 3.17 2.88
CA LEU A 7 9.37 4.11 2.30
C LEU A 7 8.52 3.46 1.19
N PHE A 8 9.14 2.71 0.30
CA PHE A 8 8.43 1.99 -0.77
C PHE A 8 7.44 0.96 -0.23
N ILE A 9 7.83 0.19 0.79
CA ILE A 9 6.93 -0.77 1.45
C ILE A 9 5.75 -0.04 2.11
N LEU A 10 6.02 1.05 2.83
CA LEU A 10 4.98 1.84 3.50
C LEU A 10 3.99 2.45 2.49
N ILE A 11 4.48 3.02 1.40
CA ILE A 11 3.63 3.60 0.35
C ILE A 11 2.79 2.50 -0.31
N GLY A 12 3.39 1.37 -0.65
CA GLY A 12 2.65 0.26 -1.27
C GLY A 12 1.56 -0.30 -0.38
N ALA A 13 1.86 -0.52 0.91
CA ALA A 13 0.88 -0.95 1.90
C ALA A 13 -0.23 0.11 2.10
N PHE A 14 0.14 1.39 2.19
CA PHE A 14 -0.83 2.48 2.31
C PHE A 14 -1.79 2.54 1.14
N LEU A 15 -1.29 2.35 -0.08
CA LEU A 15 -2.10 2.40 -1.30
C LEU A 15 -3.15 1.28 -1.33
N ILE A 16 -2.77 0.07 -0.91
CA ILE A 16 -3.69 -1.07 -0.80
C ILE A 16 -4.75 -0.84 0.29
N ILE A 17 -4.34 -0.32 1.45
CA ILE A 17 -5.24 -0.06 2.58
C ILE A 17 -6.21 1.09 2.27
N TYR A 18 -5.71 2.19 1.70
CA TYR A 18 -6.50 3.36 1.35
C TYR A 18 -7.59 3.03 0.34
N GLU A 19 -7.32 2.12 -0.58
CA GLU A 19 -8.29 1.73 -1.60
C GLU A 19 -9.38 0.83 -1.01
N LYS A 20 -9.01 -0.13 -0.17
CA LYS A 20 -9.95 -1.12 0.40
C LYS A 20 -10.78 -0.60 1.58
N TYR A 21 -10.22 0.31 2.37
CA TYR A 21 -10.83 0.75 3.62
C TYR A 21 -11.13 2.24 3.64
N ASP A 22 -12.23 2.61 4.30
CA ASP A 22 -12.52 4.01 4.56
C ASP A 22 -11.69 4.51 5.75
N ILE A 23 -10.54 5.12 5.45
CA ILE A 23 -9.64 5.66 6.48
C ILE A 23 -10.36 6.69 7.37
N LYS A 24 -11.34 7.44 6.85
CA LYS A 24 -12.09 8.42 7.64
C LYS A 24 -12.93 7.75 8.73
N LYS A 25 -13.59 6.63 8.40
CA LYS A 25 -14.36 5.84 9.37
C LYS A 25 -13.45 5.07 10.33
N ILE A 26 -12.28 4.58 9.87
CA ILE A 26 -11.29 3.95 10.75
C ILE A 26 -10.79 4.92 11.83
N ILE A 27 -10.48 6.17 11.47
CA ILE A 27 -9.96 7.14 12.43
C ILE A 27 -11.03 7.59 13.41
N LYS A 28 -12.26 7.81 12.93
CA LYS A 28 -13.35 8.36 13.72
C LYS A 28 -14.00 7.32 14.64
N ASP A 29 -14.31 6.14 14.10
CA ASP A 29 -15.12 5.14 14.79
C ASP A 29 -14.29 3.91 15.21
N ARG A 30 -13.01 3.81 14.80
CA ARG A 30 -12.14 2.62 14.97
C ARG A 30 -12.74 1.33 14.43
N ILE A 31 -13.70 1.43 13.52
CA ILE A 31 -14.33 0.29 12.86
C ILE A 31 -13.74 0.18 11.46
N PHE A 32 -13.24 -1.01 11.12
CA PHE A 32 -12.78 -1.33 9.76
C PHE A 32 -13.99 -1.53 8.85
N LEU A 33 -14.46 -0.44 8.24
CA LEU A 33 -15.50 -0.50 7.22
C LEU A 33 -14.84 -0.51 5.84
N ILE A 34 -15.24 -1.50 5.03
CA ILE A 34 -14.96 -1.52 3.60
C ILE A 34 -15.68 -0.31 3.00
N LYS A 35 -15.03 0.42 2.08
CA LYS A 35 -15.66 1.57 1.41
C LYS A 35 -16.96 1.13 0.74
N GLU A 36 -18.06 1.82 1.06
CA GLU A 36 -19.39 1.55 0.50
C GLU A 36 -19.42 1.77 -1.03
N ASP A 37 -18.62 2.74 -1.53
CA ASP A 37 -18.43 3.03 -2.96
C ASP A 37 -17.21 2.32 -3.56
N PHE A 38 -16.82 1.17 -3.03
CA PHE A 38 -15.72 0.40 -3.61
C PHE A 38 -16.14 -0.17 -4.97
N VAL A 39 -15.81 0.57 -6.04
CA VAL A 39 -16.03 0.15 -7.42
C VAL A 39 -14.80 -0.62 -7.88
N TYR A 40 -14.99 -1.89 -8.22
CA TYR A 40 -13.96 -2.71 -8.86
C TYR A 40 -13.80 -2.26 -10.32
N ASP A 41 -13.05 -1.20 -10.54
CA ASP A 41 -12.77 -0.62 -11.87
C ASP A 41 -11.31 -0.88 -12.28
N SER A 42 -10.95 -0.69 -13.54
CA SER A 42 -9.56 -0.85 -14.02
C SER A 42 -8.56 0.01 -13.23
N TYR A 43 -8.99 1.15 -12.67
CA TYR A 43 -8.17 1.96 -11.77
C TYR A 43 -7.81 1.25 -10.45
N TYR A 44 -8.70 0.41 -9.93
CA TYR A 44 -8.43 -0.40 -8.75
C TYR A 44 -7.31 -1.41 -9.03
N GLU A 45 -7.39 -2.12 -10.15
CA GLU A 45 -6.37 -3.10 -10.54
C GLU A 45 -5.00 -2.44 -10.73
N ILE A 46 -4.96 -1.28 -11.39
CA ILE A 46 -3.71 -0.50 -11.59
C ILE A 46 -3.12 -0.08 -10.25
N LYS A 47 -3.93 0.46 -9.33
CA LYS A 47 -3.47 0.86 -8.00
C LYS A 47 -2.96 -0.32 -7.19
N LEU A 48 -3.66 -1.45 -7.24
CA LEU A 48 -3.26 -2.65 -6.52
C LEU A 48 -1.95 -3.22 -7.07
N PHE A 49 -1.80 -3.24 -8.39
CA PHE A 49 -0.56 -3.62 -9.06
C PHE A 49 0.60 -2.69 -8.66
N LEU A 50 0.38 -1.37 -8.68
CA LEU A 50 1.38 -0.38 -8.24
C LEU A 50 1.76 -0.56 -6.76
N GLY A 51 0.79 -0.88 -5.91
CA GLY A 51 1.02 -1.16 -4.49
C GLY A 51 1.91 -2.39 -4.29
N ILE A 52 1.58 -3.51 -4.93
CA ILE A 52 2.38 -4.74 -4.90
C ILE A 52 3.78 -4.48 -5.47
N PHE A 53 3.88 -3.81 -6.60
CA PHE A 53 5.15 -3.50 -7.24
C PHE A 53 6.04 -2.64 -6.34
N SER A 54 5.49 -1.62 -5.67
CA SER A 54 6.22 -0.83 -4.67
C SER A 54 6.76 -1.68 -3.53
N ILE A 55 5.97 -2.62 -3.01
CA ILE A 55 6.43 -3.53 -1.94
C ILE A 55 7.59 -4.40 -2.43
N ILE A 56 7.48 -4.97 -3.63
CA ILE A 56 8.54 -5.80 -4.24
C ILE A 56 9.84 -5.00 -4.39
N VAL A 57 9.76 -3.80 -4.97
CA VAL A 57 10.93 -2.90 -5.14
C VAL A 57 11.51 -2.53 -3.78
N GLY A 58 10.67 -2.25 -2.79
CA GLY A 58 11.09 -1.93 -1.44
C GLY A 58 11.86 -3.07 -0.77
N ILE A 59 11.35 -4.30 -0.89
CA ILE A 59 12.02 -5.52 -0.40
C ILE A 59 13.37 -5.69 -1.09
N PHE A 60 13.43 -5.63 -2.43
CA PHE A 60 14.71 -5.73 -3.15
C PHE A 60 15.70 -4.65 -2.76
N SER A 61 15.23 -3.42 -2.49
CA SER A 61 16.10 -2.33 -2.06
C SER A 61 16.68 -2.55 -0.66
N ILE A 62 15.92 -3.16 0.25
CA ILE A 62 16.39 -3.57 1.58
C ILE A 62 17.37 -4.74 1.47
N ILE A 63 17.04 -5.77 0.69
CA ILE A 63 17.95 -6.91 0.45
C ILE A 63 19.27 -6.41 -0.12
N ASN A 64 19.23 -5.54 -1.13
CA ASN A 64 20.42 -4.97 -1.74
C ASN A 64 21.30 -4.23 -0.72
N TYR A 65 20.68 -3.47 0.19
CA TYR A 65 21.39 -2.77 1.25
C TYR A 65 22.00 -3.69 2.33
N ILE A 66 21.41 -4.87 2.55
CA ILE A 66 21.93 -5.84 3.54
C ILE A 66 23.08 -6.64 2.95
N VAL A 67 22.98 -6.99 1.65
CA VAL A 67 23.96 -7.83 0.95
C VAL A 67 25.19 -7.04 0.51
N TYR A 68 25.03 -5.76 0.13
CA TYR A 68 26.10 -4.86 -0.33
C TYR A 68 26.22 -3.65 0.57
#